data_AF-A0A8S2SDY7-F1
#
_entry.id   AF-A0A8S2SDY7-F1
#
_cell.length_a   1.000
_cell.length_b   1.000
_cell.length_c   1.000
_cell.angle_alpha   90.00
_cell.angle_beta   90.00
_cell.angle_gamma   90.00
#
_symmetry.space_group_name_H-M   'P 1'
#
loop_
_entity.id
_entity.type
_entity.pdbx_description
1 polymer ?
#
loop_
_entity_poly.entity_id
_entity_poly.type
_entity_poly.pdbx_seq_one_letter_code
_entity_poly.pdbx_strand_id
1 'polypeptide(L)'
;LLQEPFENRCLSISPDFWTDKYRQISYLGVTVTFVDSDYHYHTIDLFCRPFEEPDKSSTNVLIALQAELASFGIDDLFKVTIVCDRGANFLKAFRYHHP
;
A
#
# COMPACT_ATOMS: atom_id res chain seq x y z
N LEU A 1 -5.49 -4.94 -15.55
CA LEU A 1 -6.60 -4.53 -14.65
C LEU A 1 -6.29 -3.23 -13.93
N LEU A 2 -5.12 -3.09 -13.30
CA LEU A 2 -4.78 -1.90 -12.50
C LEU A 2 -4.30 -0.68 -13.31
N GLN A 3 -3.82 -0.89 -14.54
CA GLN A 3 -3.16 0.16 -15.33
C GLN A 3 -4.09 1.33 -15.66
N GLU A 4 -5.30 1.07 -16.18
CA GLU A 4 -6.27 2.14 -16.48
C GLU A 4 -6.66 2.95 -15.24
N PRO A 5 -7.11 2.35 -14.11
CA PRO A 5 -7.45 3.13 -12.92
C PRO A 5 -6.23 3.83 -12.31
N PHE A 6 -5.02 3.28 -12.46
CA PHE A 6 -3.77 3.95 -12.05
C PHE A 6 -3.50 5.21 -12.87
N GLU A 7 -3.54 5.13 -14.21
CA GLU A 7 -3.30 6.30 -15.07
C GLU A 7 -4.36 7.40 -14.90
N ASN A 8 -5.61 7.00 -14.65
CA ASN A 8 -6.72 7.92 -14.40
C ASN A 8 -6.76 8.46 -12.96
N ARG A 9 -5.82 8.06 -12.09
CA ARG A 9 -5.77 8.44 -10.65
C ARG A 9 -7.03 8.05 -9.87
N CYS A 10 -7.63 6.93 -10.25
CA CYS A 10 -8.85 6.37 -9.66
C CYS A 10 -8.55 5.14 -8.79
N LEU A 11 -7.30 4.98 -8.36
CA LEU A 11 -6.84 3.84 -7.59
C LEU A 11 -6.59 4.27 -6.14
N SER A 12 -7.21 3.56 -5.20
CA SER A 12 -6.91 3.71 -3.77
C SER A 12 -6.18 2.48 -3.27
N ILE A 13 -5.09 2.67 -2.52
CA ILE A 13 -4.39 1.59 -1.84
C ILE A 13 -4.59 1.70 -0.34
N SER A 14 -4.80 0.56 0.29
CA SER A 14 -4.94 0.43 1.74
C SER A 14 -3.83 -0.48 2.25
N PRO A 15 -2.65 0.07 2.58
CA PRO A 15 -1.60 -0.72 3.17
C PRO A 15 -1.94 -1.00 4.65
N ASP A 16 -1.78 -2.25 5.06
CA ASP A 16 -2.01 -2.71 6.43
C ASP A 16 -0.71 -3.32 6.99
N PHE A 17 -0.50 -3.12 8.28
CA PHE A 17 0.68 -3.60 8.98
C PHE A 17 0.33 -4.10 10.37
N TRP A 18 0.51 -5.40 10.57
CA TRP A 18 0.23 -6.04 11.84
C TRP A 18 1.40 -6.90 12.27
N THR A 19 1.42 -7.22 13.56
CA THR A 19 2.38 -8.17 14.13
C THR A 19 1.61 -9.38 14.65
N ASP A 20 1.89 -10.54 14.08
CA ASP A 20 1.49 -11.82 14.66
C ASP A 20 2.28 -12.00 15.96
N LYS A 21 1.61 -11.81 17.09
CA LYS A 21 2.22 -11.92 18.42
C LYS A 21 2.59 -13.36 18.80
N TYR A 22 1.99 -14.36 18.17
CA TYR A 22 2.36 -15.74 18.44
C TYR A 22 3.65 -16.09 17.70
N ARG A 23 3.70 -15.78 16.39
CA ARG A 23 4.88 -16.05 15.56
C ARG A 23 6.02 -15.05 15.72
N GLN A 24 5.74 -13.90 16.35
CA GLN A 24 6.65 -12.76 16.46
C GLN A 24 7.11 -12.23 15.08
N ILE A 25 6.24 -12.35 14.07
CA ILE A 25 6.49 -11.89 12.70
C ILE A 25 5.58 -10.70 12.41
N SER A 26 6.13 -9.66 11.79
CA SER A 26 5.33 -8.54 11.29
C SER A 26 5.04 -8.75 9.82
N TYR A 27 3.86 -8.35 9.38
CA TYR A 27 3.39 -8.52 8.02
C TYR A 27 3.04 -7.15 7.44
N LEU A 28 3.34 -6.98 6.16
CA LEU A 28 2.87 -5.87 5.35
C LEU A 28 1.94 -6.43 4.28
N GLY A 29 0.72 -5.95 4.27
CA GLY A 29 -0.28 -6.25 3.25
C GLY A 29 -0.71 -4.99 2.52
N VAL A 30 -1.15 -5.12 1.28
CA VAL A 30 -1.76 -4.03 0.52
C VAL A 30 -2.97 -4.53 -0.22
N THR A 31 -4.09 -3.87 0.02
CA THR A 31 -5.31 -4.03 -0.76
C THR A 31 -5.49 -2.82 -1.66
N VAL A 32 -5.88 -3.03 -2.92
CA VAL A 32 -6.25 -1.97 -3.85
C VAL A 32 -7.76 -1.96 -4.08
N THR A 33 -8.32 -0.77 -4.21
CA THR A 33 -9.73 -0.56 -4.52
C THR A 33 -9.91 0.47 -5.62
N PHE A 34 -10.77 0.17 -6.59
CA PHE A 34 -11.14 1.07 -7.68
C PHE A 34 -12.52 0.70 -8.23
N VAL A 35 -13.09 1.57 -9.06
CA VAL A 35 -14.30 1.30 -9.84
C VAL A 35 -13.89 1.23 -11.31
N ASP A 36 -14.31 0.19 -12.02
CA ASP A 36 -14.03 0.04 -13.46
C ASP A 36 -15.02 0.81 -14.34
N SER A 37 -14.81 0.76 -15.65
CA SER A 37 -15.65 1.43 -16.65
C SER A 37 -17.07 0.84 -16.75
N ASP A 38 -17.27 -0.38 -16.28
CA ASP A 38 -18.57 -1.06 -16.20
C ASP A 38 -19.28 -0.79 -14.86
N TYR A 39 -18.76 0.16 -14.06
CA TYR A 39 -19.26 0.55 -12.74
C TYR A 39 -19.18 -0.56 -11.68
N HIS A 40 -18.32 -1.57 -11.88
CA HIS A 40 -18.06 -2.56 -10.86
C HIS A 40 -17.00 -2.07 -9.87
N TYR A 41 -17.30 -2.23 -8.59
CA TYR A 41 -16.35 -1.97 -7.51
C TYR A 41 -15.44 -3.19 -7.33
N HIS A 42 -14.13 -2.95 -7.39
CA HIS A 42 -13.10 -3.97 -7.20
C HIS A 42 -12.36 -3.77 -5.89
N THR A 43 -12.09 -4.87 -5.21
CA THR A 43 -11.19 -4.95 -4.06
C THR A 43 -10.26 -6.12 -4.29
N ILE A 44 -8.95 -5.85 -4.35
CA ILE A 44 -7.95 -6.86 -4.70
C ILE A 44 -6.80 -6.78 -3.71
N ASP A 45 -6.48 -7.90 -3.07
CA ASP A 45 -5.26 -8.02 -2.28
C ASP A 45 -4.07 -8.20 -3.24
N LEU A 46 -3.19 -7.19 -3.28
CA LEU A 46 -2.01 -7.23 -4.14
C LEU A 46 -0.97 -8.18 -3.57
N PHE A 47 -0.69 -8.03 -2.29
CA PHE A 47 0.23 -8.90 -1.57
C PHE A 47 -0.02 -8.88 -0.07
N CYS A 48 0.48 -9.92 0.60
CA CYS A 48 0.61 -10.01 2.04
C CYS A 48 1.87 -10.82 2.33
N ARG A 49 2.90 -10.19 2.89
CA ARG A 49 4.19 -10.84 3.11
C ARG A 49 4.80 -10.49 4.46
N PRO A 50 5.68 -11.35 5.01
CA PRO A 50 6.52 -10.97 6.14
C PRO A 50 7.30 -9.68 5.84
N PHE A 51 7.41 -8.82 6.84
CA PHE A 51 8.20 -7.60 6.76
C PHE A 51 9.64 -7.91 7.17
N GLU A 52 10.54 -7.90 6.20
CA GLU A 52 11.92 -8.39 6.33
C GLU A 52 12.94 -7.28 6.61
N GLU A 53 12.51 -6.02 6.61
CA GLU A 53 13.41 -4.89 6.84
C GLU A 53 13.97 -4.88 8.27
N PRO A 54 15.20 -4.36 8.49
CA PRO A 54 15.88 -4.41 9.79
C PRO A 54 15.11 -3.78 10.94
N ASP A 55 14.32 -2.74 10.64
CA ASP A 55 13.41 -2.09 11.58
C ASP A 55 12.13 -1.61 10.90
N LYS A 56 11.12 -1.30 11.72
CA LYS A 56 9.79 -0.85 11.28
C LYS A 56 9.69 0.67 11.09
N SER A 57 10.81 1.35 10.82
CA SER A 57 10.81 2.80 10.60
C SER A 57 9.92 3.19 9.42
N SER A 58 9.44 4.43 9.41
CA SER A 58 8.65 4.97 8.30
C SER A 58 9.37 4.88 6.96
N THR A 59 10.70 5.04 6.96
CA THR A 59 11.52 4.95 5.75
C THR A 59 11.52 3.53 5.19
N ASN A 60 11.76 2.53 6.03
CA ASN A 60 11.77 1.13 5.60
C ASN A 60 10.39 0.67 5.15
N VAL A 61 9.33 1.09 5.84
CA VAL A 61 7.94 0.81 5.40
C VAL A 61 7.69 1.39 4.01
N LEU A 62 8.10 2.63 3.75
CA LEU A 62 7.92 3.26 2.44
C LEU A 62 8.71 2.54 1.34
N ILE A 63 9.99 2.23 1.59
CA ILE A 63 10.85 1.53 0.62
C ILE A 63 10.29 0.15 0.28
N ALA A 64 9.94 -0.64 1.31
CA ALA A 64 9.39 -1.98 1.10
C ALA A 64 8.07 -1.94 0.35
N LEU A 65 7.20 -0.97 0.65
CA LEU A 65 5.93 -0.78 -0.05
C LEU A 65 6.15 -0.40 -1.52
N GLN A 66 7.01 0.59 -1.80
CA GLN A 66 7.30 1.04 -3.16
C GLN A 66 7.90 -0.06 -4.02
N ALA A 67 8.83 -0.85 -3.46
CA ALA A 67 9.44 -1.97 -4.15
C ALA A 67 8.39 -3.01 -4.61
N GLU A 68 7.45 -3.35 -3.73
CA GLU A 68 6.37 -4.29 -4.06
C GLU A 68 5.39 -3.68 -5.06
N LEU A 69 4.93 -2.46 -4.84
CA LEU A 69 3.98 -1.79 -5.73
C LEU A 69 4.51 -1.60 -7.15
N ALA A 70 5.81 -1.34 -7.29
CA ALA A 70 6.47 -1.26 -8.59
C ALA A 70 6.35 -2.58 -9.39
N SER A 71 6.35 -3.74 -8.71
CA SER A 71 6.15 -5.03 -9.38
C SER A 71 4.74 -5.20 -9.97
N PHE A 72 3.77 -4.41 -9.49
CA PHE A 72 2.39 -4.34 -10.00
C PHE A 72 2.17 -3.17 -10.98
N GLY A 73 3.22 -2.43 -11.34
CA GLY A 73 3.13 -1.26 -12.21
C GLY A 73 2.59 0.00 -11.52
N ILE A 74 2.65 0.07 -10.19
CA ILE A 74 2.31 1.25 -9.39
C ILE A 74 3.62 1.88 -8.93
N ASP A 75 4.17 2.78 -9.75
CA ASP A 75 5.49 3.38 -9.55
C ASP A 75 5.44 4.83 -9.01
N ASP A 76 4.29 5.48 -9.09
CA ASP A 76 4.05 6.84 -8.60
C ASP A 76 2.94 6.88 -7.54
N LEU A 77 3.33 7.04 -6.27
CA LEU A 77 2.41 7.12 -5.15
C LEU A 77 1.55 8.40 -5.14
N PHE A 78 1.91 9.45 -5.91
CA PHE A 78 1.06 10.64 -6.04
C PHE A 78 -0.15 10.43 -6.96
N LYS A 79 -0.16 9.35 -7.74
CA LYS A 79 -1.31 8.95 -8.58
C LYS A 79 -2.35 8.13 -7.83
N VAL A 80 -2.08 7.69 -6.61
CA VAL A 80 -2.96 6.82 -5.83
C VAL A 80 -3.43 7.52 -4.56
N THR A 81 -4.61 7.16 -4.06
CA THR A 81 -5.05 7.58 -2.72
C THR A 81 -4.60 6.53 -1.71
N ILE A 82 -3.85 6.92 -0.67
CA ILE A 82 -3.41 5.98 0.37
C ILE A 82 -4.32 6.10 1.59
N VAL A 83 -4.93 4.99 1.95
CA VAL A 83 -5.80 4.85 3.12
C VAL A 83 -5.09 3.97 4.13
N CYS A 84 -4.52 4.57 5.17
CA CYS A 84 -3.80 3.83 6.21
C CYS A 84 -4.32 4.19 7.60
N ASP A 85 -3.94 3.37 8.57
CA ASP A 85 -4.22 3.65 9.97
C ASP A 85 -3.44 4.88 10.49
N ARG A 86 -3.70 5.26 11.74
CA ARG A 86 -2.96 6.36 12.40
C ARG A 86 -1.63 5.90 13.01
N GLY A 87 -1.07 4.78 12.54
CA GLY A 87 0.24 4.30 12.96
C GLY A 87 1.29 5.37 12.72
N ALA A 88 2.10 5.68 13.74
CA ALA A 88 3.05 6.79 13.67
C ALA A 88 4.04 6.69 12.50
N ASN A 89 4.42 5.46 12.14
CA ASN A 89 5.34 5.21 11.02
C ASN A 89 4.63 5.30 9.66
N PHE A 90 3.37 4.87 9.56
CA PHE A 90 2.53 5.07 8.38
C PHE A 90 2.30 6.55 8.11
N LEU A 91 1.83 7.29 9.13
CA LEU A 91 1.61 8.73 9.02
C LEU A 91 2.88 9.47 8.59
N LYS A 92 4.05 9.08 9.12
CA LYS A 92 5.34 9.67 8.71
C LYS A 92 5.74 9.27 7.29
N ALA A 93 5.51 8.03 6.88
CA ALA A 93 5.84 7.52 5.55
C ALA A 93 5.04 8.25 4.45
N PHE A 94 3.76 8.51 4.69
CA PHE A 94 2.85 9.07 3.69
C PHE A 94 2.59 10.57 3.83
N ARG A 95 3.17 11.24 4.84
CA ARG A 95 2.97 12.67 5.11
C ARG A 95 3.18 13.59 3.90
N TYR A 96 4.11 13.24 3.02
CA TYR A 96 4.47 14.06 1.86
C TYR A 96 3.74 13.66 0.57
N HIS A 97 3.01 12.54 0.58
CA HIS A 97 2.29 12.01 -0.58
C HIS A 97 0.81 12.42 -0.60
N HIS A 98 0.29 12.91 0.54
CA HIS A 98 -1.05 13.47 0.69
C HIS A 98 -0.99 14.81 1.44
N PRO A 99 -0.83 15.94 0.72
CA PRO A 99 -0.94 17.27 1.33
C PRO A 99 -2.36 17.59 1.83
#